data_AF-A0A951E1W8-F1
#
_entry.id   AF-A0A951E1W8-F1
#
_cell.length_a   1.000
_cell.length_b   1.000
_cell.length_c   1.000
_cell.angle_alpha   90.00
_cell.angle_beta   90.00
_cell.angle_gamma   90.00
#
_symmetry.space_group_name_H-M   'P 1'
#
loop_
_entity.id
_entity.type
_entity.pdbx_description
1 polymer ?
#
loop_
_entity_poly.entity_id
_entity_poly.type
_entity_poly.pdbx_seq_one_letter_code
_entity_poly.pdbx_strand_id
1 'polypeptide(L)'
;MSRICAITGSRPTRGSEIHRRGMAKKKGGVGRHVTKNVPRLFVPNLHEHRIWVPELKKFVRVRVTARGLKTINKNGAYKALKKAGAI
;
A
#
# COMPACT_ATOMS: atom_id res chain seq x y z
N MET A 1 -10.04 -6.38 11.75
CA MET A 1 -9.20 -5.15 11.68
C MET A 1 -9.27 -4.55 10.29
N SER A 2 -9.39 -3.22 10.18
CA SER A 2 -9.35 -2.52 8.90
C SER A 2 -7.95 -2.66 8.25
N ARG A 3 -7.88 -3.04 6.97
CA ARG A 3 -6.62 -3.09 6.18
C ARG A 3 -6.25 -1.69 5.69
N ILE A 4 -6.13 -0.75 6.62
CA ILE A 4 -5.83 0.66 6.34
C ILE A 4 -4.46 0.99 6.93
N CYS A 5 -3.65 1.70 6.15
CA CYS A 5 -2.40 2.27 6.64
C CYS A 5 -2.72 3.49 7.51
N ALA A 6 -2.22 3.52 8.75
CA ALA A 6 -2.44 4.65 9.65
C ALA A 6 -1.94 5.99 9.07
N ILE A 7 -0.84 5.96 8.31
CA ILE A 7 -0.15 7.17 7.86
C ILE A 7 -0.57 7.60 6.46
N THR A 8 -0.62 6.64 5.53
CA THR A 8 -0.89 6.94 4.12
C THR A 8 -2.36 6.77 3.75
N GLY A 9 -3.21 6.24 4.65
CA GLY A 9 -4.61 5.95 4.36
C GLY A 9 -4.83 4.89 3.29
N SER A 10 -3.77 4.18 2.88
CA SER A 10 -3.84 3.16 1.84
C SER A 10 -4.83 2.07 2.25
N ARG A 11 -5.84 1.85 1.40
CA ARG A 11 -6.96 0.92 1.61
C ARG A 11 -7.01 -0.11 0.49
N PRO A 12 -7.68 -1.25 0.69
CA PRO A 12 -7.89 -2.21 -0.38
C PRO A 12 -8.76 -1.60 -1.48
N THR A 13 -8.36 -1.80 -2.73
CA THR A 13 -9.12 -1.33 -3.89
C THR A 13 -9.56 -2.51 -4.73
N ARG A 14 -10.77 -2.44 -5.29
CA ARG A 14 -11.27 -3.46 -6.22
C ARG A 14 -10.65 -3.27 -7.60
N GLY A 15 -10.31 -4.36 -8.25
CA GLY A 15 -9.97 -4.36 -9.67
C GLY A 15 -10.08 -5.74 -10.27
N SER A 16 -9.37 -5.97 -11.36
CA SER A 16 -9.52 -7.19 -12.15
C SER A 16 -8.20 -7.68 -12.71
N GLU A 17 -8.08 -8.98 -12.91
CA GLU A 17 -7.00 -9.65 -13.61
C GLU A 17 -7.45 -9.98 -15.03
N ILE A 18 -6.80 -9.34 -16.01
CA ILE A 18 -7.11 -9.48 -17.42
C ILE A 18 -6.17 -10.52 -18.03
N HIS A 19 -6.69 -11.71 -18.27
CA HIS A 19 -5.96 -12.78 -18.94
C HIS A 19 -5.91 -12.49 -20.44
N ARG A 20 -4.69 -12.36 -20.97
CA ARG A 20 -4.46 -12.13 -22.41
C ARG A 20 -3.65 -13.28 -23.00
N ARG A 21 -3.97 -13.67 -24.23
CA ARG A 21 -3.24 -14.67 -25.02
C ARG A 21 -2.70 -14.06 -26.31
N GLY A 22 -1.65 -14.65 -26.85
CA GLY A 22 -0.99 -14.18 -28.07
C GLY A 22 0.07 -13.11 -27.82
N MET A 23 0.90 -12.88 -28.84
CA MET A 23 1.96 -11.90 -28.80
C MET A 23 1.45 -10.51 -29.23
N ALA A 24 1.98 -9.45 -28.63
CA ALA A 24 1.58 -8.09 -29.01
C ALA A 24 2.01 -7.77 -30.45
N LYS A 25 1.20 -6.99 -31.18
CA LYS A 25 1.53 -6.52 -32.55
C LYS A 25 2.90 -5.84 -32.64
N LYS A 26 3.24 -5.01 -31.64
CA LYS A 26 4.54 -4.34 -31.57
C LYS A 26 5.76 -5.28 -31.48
N LYS A 27 5.54 -6.56 -31.14
CA LYS A 27 6.59 -7.59 -31.08
C LYS A 27 6.58 -8.50 -32.31
N GLY A 28 5.85 -8.14 -33.38
CA GLY A 28 5.72 -8.96 -34.59
C GLY A 28 4.65 -10.06 -34.53
N GLY A 29 3.79 -10.07 -33.50
CA GLY A 29 2.68 -11.03 -33.39
C GLY A 29 1.37 -10.55 -34.01
N VAL A 30 0.39 -11.44 -34.17
CA VAL A 30 -0.96 -11.12 -34.68
C VAL A 30 -1.74 -10.18 -33.75
N GLY A 31 -1.54 -10.28 -32.44
CA GLY A 31 -2.19 -9.44 -31.43
C GLY A 31 -2.46 -10.17 -30.11
N ARG A 32 -2.76 -9.40 -29.06
CA ARG A 32 -3.17 -9.94 -27.75
C ARG A 32 -4.69 -10.01 -27.66
N HIS A 33 -5.24 -11.22 -27.60
CA HIS A 33 -6.67 -11.46 -27.36
C HIS A 33 -6.96 -11.51 -25.85
N VAL A 34 -8.09 -10.95 -25.41
CA VAL A 34 -8.53 -11.03 -24.01
C VAL A 34 -9.34 -12.31 -23.81
N THR A 35 -8.86 -13.21 -22.96
CA THR A 35 -9.51 -14.52 -22.74
C THR A 35 -10.50 -14.48 -21.59
N LYS A 36 -10.17 -13.80 -20.49
CA LYS A 36 -11.02 -13.73 -19.30
C LYS A 36 -10.70 -12.52 -18.45
N ASN A 37 -11.73 -11.91 -17.87
CA ASN A 37 -11.59 -10.87 -16.86
C ASN A 37 -12.06 -11.42 -15.51
N VAL A 38 -11.18 -11.48 -14.52
CA VAL A 38 -11.49 -12.06 -13.19
C VAL A 38 -11.38 -10.97 -12.13
N PRO A 39 -12.39 -10.74 -11.27
CA PRO A 39 -12.29 -9.74 -10.21
C PRO A 39 -11.24 -10.14 -9.17
N ARG A 40 -10.47 -9.16 -8.69
CA ARG A 40 -9.48 -9.30 -7.60
C ARG A 40 -9.48 -8.09 -6.69
N LEU A 41 -8.90 -8.26 -5.49
CA LEU A 41 -8.68 -7.16 -4.54
C LEU A 41 -7.19 -6.80 -4.49
N PHE A 42 -6.88 -5.53 -4.70
CA PHE A 42 -5.54 -4.98 -4.49
C PHE A 42 -5.41 -4.56 -3.03
N VAL A 43 -4.66 -5.34 -2.26
CA VAL A 43 -4.47 -5.10 -0.81
C VAL A 43 -3.15 -4.38 -0.56
N PRO A 44 -3.09 -3.38 0.34
CA PRO A 44 -1.83 -2.75 0.72
C PRO A 44 -0.94 -3.72 1.49
N ASN A 45 0.37 -3.66 1.26
CA ASN A 45 1.37 -4.43 2.00
C ASN A 45 1.59 -3.80 3.39
N LEU A 46 0.70 -4.14 4.34
CA LEU A 46 0.68 -3.60 5.70
C LEU A 46 1.53 -4.47 6.63
N HIS A 47 2.43 -3.83 7.35
CA HIS A 47 3.26 -4.44 8.38
C HIS A 47 3.07 -3.73 9.71
N GLU A 48 3.16 -4.49 10.80
CA GLU A 48 3.19 -3.92 12.14
C GLU A 48 4.61 -3.51 12.50
N HIS A 49 4.80 -2.23 12.81
CA HIS A 49 6.08 -1.71 13.26
C HIS A 49 5.93 -0.96 14.58
N ARG A 50 6.94 -1.08 15.42
CA ARG A 50 7.06 -0.33 16.67
C ARG A 50 7.99 0.85 16.45
N ILE A 51 7.47 2.06 16.67
CA ILE A 51 8.21 3.30 16.44
C ILE A 51 8.43 3.98 17.80
N TRP A 52 9.67 4.36 18.07
CA TRP A 52 9.98 5.19 19.23
C TRP A 52 9.61 6.65 18.93
N VAL A 53 8.81 7.26 19.81
CA VAL A 53 8.45 8.68 19.70
C VAL A 53 9.16 9.42 20.85
N PRO A 54 10.21 10.21 20.56
CA PRO A 54 10.98 10.90 21.59
C PRO A 54 10.12 11.85 22.46
N GLU A 55 9.16 12.54 21.85
CA GLU A 55 8.30 13.53 22.53
C GLU A 55 7.34 12.89 23.54
N LEU A 56 6.94 11.63 23.32
CA LEU A 56 6.07 10.88 24.23
C LEU A 56 6.85 9.93 25.14
N LYS A 57 8.18 9.81 24.95
CA LYS A 57 9.06 8.81 25.59
C LYS A 57 8.47 7.40 25.60
N LYS A 58 7.74 7.04 24.55
CA LYS A 58 6.98 5.78 24.44
C LYS A 58 7.14 5.16 23.06
N PHE A 59 7.00 3.84 23.02
CA PHE A 59 6.88 3.09 21.79
C PHE A 59 5.42 3.05 21.33
N VAL A 60 5.16 3.49 20.11
CA VAL A 60 3.82 3.40 19.48
C VAL A 60 3.86 2.26 18.46
N ARG A 61 2.90 1.33 18.56
CA ARG A 61 2.67 0.29 17.54
C ARG A 61 1.76 0.85 16.46
N VAL A 62 2.22 0.84 15.22
CA VAL A 62 1.41 1.28 14.07
C VAL A 62 1.47 0.27 12.94
N ARG A 63 0.32 0.12 12.27
CA ARG A 63 0.20 -0.62 11.01
C ARG A 63 0.48 0.33 9.86
N VAL A 64 1.60 0.10 9.18
CA VAL A 64 2.11 1.01 8.15
C VAL A 64 2.52 0.24 6.91
N THR A 65 2.42 0.91 5.77
CA THR A 65 3.05 0.43 4.54
C THR A 65 4.51 0.86 4.50
N ALA A 66 5.31 0.24 3.63
CA ALA A 66 6.70 0.67 3.39
C ALA A 66 6.80 2.14 2.97
N ARG A 67 5.82 2.65 2.20
CA ARG A 67 5.73 4.09 1.87
C ARG A 67 5.47 4.94 3.10
N GLY A 68 4.61 4.47 4.01
CA GLY A 68 4.35 5.14 5.29
C GLY A 68 5.61 5.24 6.17
N LEU A 69 6.41 4.19 6.24
CA LEU A 69 7.72 4.22 6.93
C LEU A 69 8.66 5.27 6.35
N LYS A 70 8.74 5.38 5.02
CA LYS A 70 9.54 6.43 4.36
C LYS A 70 9.06 7.83 4.73
N THR A 71 7.74 8.04 4.82
CA THR A 71 7.15 9.32 5.24
C THR A 71 7.47 9.66 6.70
N ILE A 72 7.43 8.67 7.60
CA ILE A 72 7.83 8.85 9.01
C ILE A 72 9.28 9.32 9.09
N ASN A 73 10.17 8.64 8.37
CA ASN A 73 11.60 8.94 8.42
C ASN A 73 11.91 10.34 7.88
N LYS A 74 11.17 10.80 6.85
CA LYS A 74 11.36 12.14 6.26
C LYS A 74 10.81 13.27 7.14
N ASN A 75 9.63 13.09 7.73
CA ASN A 75 8.90 14.19 8.39
C ASN A 75 9.06 14.21 9.92
N GLY A 76 9.67 13.17 10.49
CA GLY A 76 9.75 12.94 11.93
C GLY A 76 8.55 12.18 12.48
N ALA A 77 8.79 11.30 13.46
CA ALA A 77 7.79 10.38 13.99
C ALA A 77 6.59 11.10 14.62
N TYR A 78 6.81 12.15 15.40
CA TYR A 78 5.73 12.86 16.08
C TYR A 78 4.79 13.59 15.11
N LYS A 79 5.34 14.37 14.17
CA LYS A 79 4.54 15.09 13.16
C LYS A 79 3.76 14.14 12.26
N ALA A 80 4.35 13.02 11.86
CA ALA A 80 3.70 12.04 11.01
C ALA A 80 2.56 11.31 11.73
N LEU A 81 2.75 10.95 13.01
CA LEU A 81 1.75 10.24 13.80
C LEU A 81 0.60 11.15 14.27
N LYS A 82 0.90 12.41 14.63
CA LYS A 82 -0.11 13.44 14.97
C LYS A 82 -1.00 13.76 13.77
N LYS A 83 -0.40 13.91 12.58
CA LYS A 83 -1.16 14.14 11.34
C LYS A 83 -2.04 12.95 10.97
N ALA A 84 -1.63 11.74 11.34
CA ALA A 84 -2.35 10.50 11.10
C ALA A 84 -3.47 10.24 12.12
N GLY A 85 -3.58 11.03 13.20
CA GLY A 85 -4.51 10.77 14.31
C GLY A 85 -4.21 9.48 15.08
N ALA A 86 -2.96 9.00 15.01
CA ALA A 86 -2.48 7.86 15.80
C ALA A 86 -1.98 8.28 17.19
N ILE A 87 -1.95 9.59 17.44
CA ILE A 87 -1.72 10.35 18.67
C ILE A 87 -2.62 11.57 18.56
#